data_AF-A0A6M1SI40-F1
#
_entry.id   AF-A0A6M1SI40-F1
#
_cell.length_a   1.000
_cell.length_b   1.000
_cell.length_c   1.000
_cell.angle_alpha   90.00
_cell.angle_beta   90.00
_cell.angle_gamma   90.00
#
_symmetry.space_group_name_H-M   'P 1'
#
loop_
_entity.id
_entity.type
_entity.pdbx_description
1 polymer ?
#
loop_
_entity_poly.entity_id
_entity_poly.type
_entity_poly.pdbx_seq_one_letter_code
_entity_poly.pdbx_strand_id
1 'polypeptide(L)'
;MTHPQQTAILEAFSSARAAQPRLPAIEIAERLGISEGELQAARLGREVWTLPLAPKALAAWWHQLGHVKALTRSRLAVLEQHGTYPSLAGGTHTGLMLDPGGLDLRLLYS
;
A
#
# COMPACT_ATOMS: atom_id res chain seq x y z
N MET A 1 -8.15 7.05 -16.83
CA MET A 1 -7.09 8.08 -16.89
C MET A 1 -6.67 8.25 -18.34
N THR A 2 -6.59 9.48 -18.83
CA THR A 2 -6.15 9.76 -20.20
C THR A 2 -4.62 9.75 -20.28
N HIS A 3 -4.05 9.54 -21.46
CA HIS A 3 -2.59 9.58 -21.64
C HIS A 3 -1.98 10.94 -21.22
N PRO A 4 -2.56 12.11 -21.54
CA PRO A 4 -2.04 13.39 -21.07
C PRO A 4 -2.05 13.52 -19.54
N GLN A 5 -3.12 13.04 -18.89
CA GLN A 5 -3.23 13.05 -17.43
C GLN A 5 -2.16 12.15 -16.78
N GLN A 6 -1.94 10.95 -17.34
CA GLN A 6 -0.90 10.04 -16.87
C GLN A 6 0.49 10.68 -16.96
N THR A 7 0.82 11.30 -18.10
CA THR A 7 2.11 12.00 -18.29
C THR A 7 2.30 13.09 -17.24
N ALA A 8 1.29 13.95 -17.01
CA ALA A 8 1.37 15.02 -16.04
C ALA A 8 1.62 14.52 -14.60
N ILE A 9 0.94 13.45 -14.19
CA ILE A 9 1.15 12.82 -12.87
C ILE A 9 2.59 12.32 -12.74
N LEU A 10 3.12 11.66 -13.77
CA LEU A 10 4.47 11.09 -13.76
C LEU A 10 5.56 12.16 -13.71
N GLU A 11 5.39 13.26 -14.45
CA GLU A 11 6.30 14.41 -14.41
C GLU A 11 6.32 15.06 -13.03
N ALA A 12 5.14 15.30 -12.45
CA ALA A 12 5.02 15.90 -11.12
C ALA A 12 5.60 14.97 -10.03
N PHE A 13 5.36 13.66 -10.12
CA PHE A 13 5.97 12.67 -9.23
C PHE A 13 7.49 12.68 -9.32
N SER A 14 8.04 12.69 -10.54
CA SER A 14 9.48 12.68 -10.78
C SER A 14 10.14 13.95 -10.23
N SER A 15 9.52 15.11 -10.45
CA SER A 15 9.96 16.40 -9.89
C SER A 15 9.95 16.39 -8.35
N ALA A 16 8.86 15.90 -7.74
CA ALA A 16 8.77 15.80 -6.28
C ALA A 16 9.84 14.85 -5.69
N ARG A 17 10.12 13.72 -6.35
CA ARG A 17 11.17 12.77 -5.95
C ARG A 17 12.57 13.35 -6.13
N ALA A 18 12.83 14.13 -7.18
CA ALA A 18 14.11 14.80 -7.38
C ALA A 18 14.37 15.84 -6.28
N ALA A 19 13.34 16.62 -5.91
CA ALA A 19 13.44 17.63 -4.86
C ALA A 19 13.53 17.04 -3.44
N GLN A 20 12.75 15.99 -3.15
CA GLN A 20 12.66 15.35 -1.84
C GLN A 20 12.61 13.82 -2.00
N PRO A 21 13.77 13.14 -2.12
CA PRO A 21 13.82 11.70 -2.42
C PRO A 21 13.05 10.82 -1.43
N ARG A 22 12.97 11.24 -0.15
CA ARG A 22 12.31 10.50 0.93
C ARG A 22 10.86 10.93 1.19
N LEU A 23 10.30 11.84 0.39
CA LEU A 23 8.91 12.28 0.55
C LEU A 23 7.95 11.08 0.36
N PRO A 24 7.03 10.79 1.30
CA PRO A 24 6.07 9.70 1.13
C PRO A 24 5.20 9.87 -0.11
N ALA A 25 4.88 8.76 -0.79
CA ALA A 25 4.08 8.82 -2.02
C ALA A 25 2.68 9.41 -1.78
N ILE A 26 2.05 9.11 -0.63
CA ILE A 26 0.79 9.75 -0.23
C ILE A 26 0.87 11.28 -0.22
N GLU A 27 1.98 11.86 0.27
CA GLU A 27 2.09 13.32 0.40
C GLU A 27 2.27 13.96 -0.96
N ILE A 28 2.95 13.26 -1.88
CA ILE A 28 3.01 13.66 -3.29
C ILE A 28 1.59 13.64 -3.87
N ALA A 29 0.82 12.56 -3.66
CA ALA A 29 -0.54 12.46 -4.16
C ALA A 29 -1.46 13.56 -3.59
N GLU A 30 -1.37 13.85 -2.29
CA GLU A 30 -2.09 14.93 -1.63
C GLU A 30 -1.76 16.30 -2.24
N ARG A 31 -0.48 16.60 -2.48
CA ARG A 31 -0.05 17.85 -3.16
C ARG A 31 -0.60 17.98 -4.58
N LEU A 32 -0.85 16.86 -5.25
CA LEU A 32 -1.43 16.81 -6.59
C LEU A 32 -2.97 16.77 -6.57
N GLY A 33 -3.59 16.70 -5.39
CA GLY A 33 -5.05 16.62 -5.26
C GLY A 33 -5.66 15.30 -5.76
N ILE A 34 -4.89 14.21 -5.76
CA ILE A 34 -5.33 12.87 -6.18
C ILE A 34 -5.13 11.85 -5.06
N SER A 35 -5.73 10.67 -5.19
CA SER A 35 -5.46 9.56 -4.27
C SER A 35 -4.07 8.95 -4.51
N GLU A 36 -3.49 8.34 -3.48
CA GLU A 36 -2.25 7.56 -3.62
C GLU A 36 -2.42 6.40 -4.63
N GLY A 37 -3.61 5.80 -4.68
CA GLY A 37 -3.95 4.76 -5.65
C GLY A 37 -3.88 5.25 -7.10
N GLU A 38 -4.40 6.43 -7.39
CA GLU A 38 -4.29 7.06 -8.72
C GLU A 38 -2.83 7.36 -9.08
N LEU A 39 -2.04 7.83 -8.12
CA LEU A 39 -0.60 8.04 -8.30
C LEU A 39 0.12 6.73 -8.66
N GLN A 40 -0.18 5.61 -7.98
CA GLN A 40 0.40 4.32 -8.31
C GLN A 40 -0.11 3.78 -9.65
N ALA A 41 -1.39 3.97 -9.97
CA ALA A 41 -1.96 3.57 -11.25
C ALA A 41 -1.28 4.28 -12.43
N ALA A 42 -0.92 5.55 -12.29
CA ALA A 42 -0.16 6.28 -13.29
C ALA A 42 1.23 5.68 -13.56
N ARG A 43 1.81 4.97 -12.59
CA ARG A 43 3.13 4.33 -12.66
C ARG A 43 3.11 2.89 -13.18
N LEU A 44 1.94 2.34 -13.50
CA LEU A 44 1.82 1.01 -14.10
C LEU A 44 2.61 0.93 -15.42
N GLY A 45 3.30 -0.19 -15.63
CA GLY A 45 4.18 -0.40 -16.80
C GLY A 45 5.55 0.28 -16.69
N ARG A 46 5.84 0.92 -15.55
CA ARG A 46 7.20 1.37 -15.18
C ARG A 46 7.75 0.51 -14.05
N GLU A 47 7.60 0.98 -12.81
CA GLU A 47 8.10 0.34 -11.60
C GLU A 47 6.97 -0.26 -10.74
N VAL A 48 5.74 -0.22 -11.26
CA VAL A 48 4.54 -0.68 -10.56
C VAL A 48 3.87 -1.76 -11.39
N TRP A 49 3.47 -2.83 -10.71
CA TRP A 49 2.70 -3.94 -11.26
C TRP A 49 1.41 -4.11 -10.48
N THR A 50 0.35 -4.50 -11.18
CA THR A 50 -0.89 -4.93 -10.55
C THR A 50 -0.74 -6.35 -10.06
N LEU A 51 -1.12 -6.62 -8.81
CA LEU A 51 -1.34 -7.97 -8.32
C LEU A 51 -2.81 -8.34 -8.58
N PRO A 52 -3.11 -9.29 -9.48
CA PRO A 52 -4.49 -9.63 -9.87
C PRO A 52 -5.14 -10.55 -8.82
N LEU A 53 -5.11 -10.14 -7.56
CA LEU A 53 -5.65 -10.89 -6.42
C LEU A 53 -6.62 -10.00 -5.65
N ALA A 54 -7.77 -10.56 -5.27
CA ALA A 54 -8.65 -9.91 -4.31
C ALA A 54 -7.91 -9.72 -2.97
N PRO A 55 -8.22 -8.68 -2.17
CA PRO A 55 -7.51 -8.39 -0.92
C PRO A 55 -7.39 -9.59 0.04
N LYS A 56 -8.48 -10.35 0.22
CA LYS A 56 -8.48 -11.57 1.02
C LYS A 56 -7.53 -12.63 0.47
N ALA A 57 -7.52 -12.83 -0.85
CA ALA A 57 -6.65 -13.80 -1.50
C ALA A 57 -5.19 -13.40 -1.30
N LEU A 58 -4.85 -12.12 -1.48
CA LEU A 58 -3.50 -11.61 -1.23
C LEU A 58 -3.07 -11.81 0.24
N ALA A 59 -3.94 -11.45 1.19
CA ALA A 59 -3.65 -11.61 2.62
C ALA A 59 -3.40 -13.07 3.03
N ALA A 60 -4.04 -14.04 2.36
CA ALA A 60 -3.80 -15.47 2.61
C ALA A 60 -2.35 -15.89 2.34
N TRP A 61 -1.61 -15.19 1.46
CA TRP A 61 -0.22 -15.50 1.13
C TRP A 61 0.81 -14.81 2.03
N TRP A 62 0.41 -13.82 2.85
CA TRP A 62 1.36 -12.99 3.60
C TRP A 62 2.23 -13.75 4.59
N HIS A 63 1.73 -14.85 5.16
CA HIS A 63 2.51 -15.71 6.06
C HIS A 63 3.77 -16.31 5.40
N GLN A 64 3.81 -16.35 4.06
CA GLN A 64 4.96 -16.86 3.30
C GLN A 64 6.05 -15.82 3.04
N LEU A 65 5.80 -14.54 3.35
CA LEU A 65 6.79 -13.47 3.17
C LEU A 65 7.95 -13.56 4.17
N GLY A 66 7.80 -14.34 5.25
CA GLY A 66 8.76 -14.38 6.35
C GLY A 66 8.73 -13.11 7.20
N HIS A 67 9.88 -12.74 7.76
CA HIS A 67 10.00 -11.56 8.61
C HIS A 67 10.01 -10.27 7.78
N VAL A 68 9.06 -9.39 8.05
CA VAL A 68 8.84 -8.15 7.31
C VAL A 68 8.73 -6.95 8.25
N LYS A 69 8.76 -5.77 7.65
CA LYS A 69 8.34 -4.52 8.27
C LYS A 69 7.00 -4.10 7.69
N ALA A 70 5.95 -4.18 8.49
CA ALA A 70 4.60 -3.80 8.12
C ALA A 70 4.31 -2.36 8.55
N LEU A 71 3.67 -1.59 7.66
CA LEU A 71 3.22 -0.23 7.95
C LEU A 71 1.71 -0.16 7.77
N THR A 72 0.99 0.23 8.81
CA THR A 72 -0.42 0.60 8.76
C THR A 72 -0.55 2.06 9.14
N ARG A 73 -1.36 2.82 8.41
CA ARG A 73 -1.41 4.28 8.60
C ARG A 73 -2.80 4.86 8.46
N SER A 74 -2.99 5.98 9.13
CA SER A 74 -4.05 6.95 8.87
C SER A 74 -3.39 8.31 8.52
N ARG A 75 -4.20 9.37 8.42
CA ARG A 75 -3.69 10.73 8.25
C ARG A 75 -2.89 11.23 9.46
N LEU A 76 -3.19 10.73 10.66
CA LEU A 76 -2.66 11.26 11.92
C LEU A 76 -1.66 10.33 12.61
N ALA A 77 -1.59 9.07 12.20
CA ALA A 77 -0.76 8.09 12.86
C ALA A 77 -0.18 7.10 11.85
N VAL A 78 1.05 6.66 12.14
CA VAL A 78 1.71 5.55 11.45
C VAL A 78 2.09 4.52 12.50
N LEU A 79 1.63 3.29 12.30
CA LEU A 79 2.03 2.12 13.05
C LEU A 79 3.03 1.34 12.21
N GLU A 80 4.28 1.30 12.66
CA GLU A 80 5.33 0.45 12.09
C GLU A 80 5.56 -0.74 13.03
N GLN A 81 5.50 -1.95 12.50
CA GLN A 81 5.74 -3.19 13.24
C GLN A 81 6.63 -4.13 12.45
N HIS A 82 7.50 -4.86 13.14
CA HIS A 82 8.38 -5.87 12.55
C HIS A 82 7.94 -7.24 13.04
N GLY A 83 7.84 -8.21 12.13
CA GLY A 83 7.41 -9.57 12.47
C GLY A 83 7.03 -10.40 11.26
N THR A 84 6.47 -11.58 11.50
CA THR A 84 5.97 -12.49 10.45
C THR A 84 4.45 -12.53 10.52
N TYR A 85 3.77 -12.47 9.38
CA TYR A 85 2.30 -12.56 9.37
C TYR A 85 1.84 -13.96 9.79
N PRO A 86 0.92 -14.07 10.78
CA PRO A 86 0.23 -15.32 11.07
C PRO A 86 -0.63 -15.81 9.92
N SER A 87 -1.05 -17.07 10.00
CA SER A 87 -2.08 -17.59 9.10
C SER A 87 -3.37 -16.77 9.23
N LEU A 88 -3.96 -16.44 8.09
CA LEU A 88 -5.19 -15.68 8.02
C LEU A 88 -6.38 -16.52 8.53
N ALA A 89 -7.10 -16.03 9.53
CA ALA A 89 -8.41 -16.50 9.94
C ALA A 89 -9.52 -15.51 9.51
N GLY A 90 -10.78 -15.92 9.64
CA GLY A 90 -11.94 -15.05 9.39
C GLY A 90 -12.83 -15.49 8.22
N GLY A 91 -13.70 -14.59 7.78
CA GLY A 91 -14.79 -14.85 6.85
C GLY A 91 -14.62 -14.19 5.48
N THR A 92 -15.74 -13.91 4.81
CA THR A 92 -15.75 -13.28 3.47
C THR A 92 -15.44 -11.79 3.52
N HIS A 93 -15.94 -11.08 4.54
CA HIS A 93 -15.84 -9.61 4.66
C HIS A 93 -14.72 -9.16 5.59
N THR A 94 -14.34 -10.02 6.55
CA THR A 94 -13.38 -9.68 7.59
C THR A 94 -12.32 -10.75 7.75
N GLY A 95 -11.11 -10.32 8.10
CA GLY A 95 -9.95 -11.16 8.34
C GLY A 95 -9.30 -10.85 9.67
N LEU A 96 -8.64 -11.85 10.24
CA LEU A 96 -7.92 -11.74 11.50
C LEU A 96 -6.58 -12.46 11.41
N MET A 97 -5.51 -11.78 11.80
CA MET A 97 -4.18 -12.34 11.99
C MET A 97 -3.76 -12.02 13.42
N LEU A 98 -3.61 -13.03 14.28
CA LEU A 98 -3.33 -12.84 15.71
C LEU A 98 -1.89 -13.26 16.03
N ASP A 99 -1.08 -12.28 16.42
CA ASP A 99 0.25 -12.49 17.01
C ASP A 99 0.53 -11.39 18.04
N PRO A 100 0.09 -11.58 19.30
CA PRO A 100 0.30 -10.60 20.35
C PRO A 100 1.79 -10.30 20.56
N GLY A 101 2.17 -9.03 20.40
CA GLY A 101 3.57 -8.60 20.44
C GLY A 101 4.28 -8.63 19.09
N GLY A 102 3.67 -9.25 18.08
CA GLY A 102 4.11 -9.23 16.68
C GLY A 102 3.06 -8.59 15.76
N LEU A 103 2.82 -9.21 14.60
CA LEU A 103 1.88 -8.67 13.60
C LEU A 103 0.44 -9.11 13.89
N ASP A 104 -0.32 -8.20 14.51
CA ASP A 104 -1.71 -8.42 14.93
C ASP A 104 -2.70 -7.51 14.18
N LEU A 105 -3.35 -8.04 13.14
CA LEU A 105 -4.15 -7.26 12.18
C LEU A 105 -5.61 -7.70 12.12
N ARG A 106 -6.49 -6.70 11.98
CA ARG A 106 -7.92 -6.85 11.72
C ARG A 106 -8.17 -6.26 10.35
N LEU A 107 -8.55 -7.11 9.39
CA LEU A 107 -8.71 -6.74 8.00
C LEU A 107 -10.19 -6.61 7.64
N LEU A 108 -10.53 -5.58 6.89
CA LEU A 108 -11.82 -5.38 6.26
C LEU A 108 -11.61 -5.46 4.74
N TYR A 109 -12.34 -6.34 4.06
CA TYR A 109 -12.19 -6.56 2.61
C TYR A 109 -13.24 -5.83 1.79
N SER A 110 -14.26 -5.28 2.45
CA SER A 110 -15.46 -4.66 1.89
C SER A 110 -15.84 -3.43 2.69
#